data_AF-A0A3D2XLC4-F1
#
_entry.id   AF-A0A3D2XLC4-F1
#
_cell.length_a   1.000
_cell.length_b   1.000
_cell.length_c   1.000
_cell.angle_alpha   90.00
_cell.angle_beta   90.00
_cell.angle_gamma   90.00
#
_symmetry.space_group_name_H-M   'P 1'
#
loop_
_entity.id
_entity.type
_entity.pdbx_description
1 polymer ?
#
loop_
_entity_poly.entity_id
_entity_poly.type
_entity_poly.pdbx_seq_one_letter_code
_entity_poly.pdbx_strand_id
1 'polypeptide(L)'
;EAQSIAIALEKDIRPPRPLTHDLFKNFSDRYDITVKQVIIHKLVDGVFYASLICERDAIEEIIDARTSDAIALALRFSAPIFTYKNILEKAGVILKINPEKDGEKTEESFVFDNEIVEKQNEIEAASDETFKNLSLSDLKDLLKKAVQDEDYEVAAKIRDEISKR
;
A
#
# COMPACT_ATOMS: atom_id res chain seq x y z
N GLU A 1 -2.02 8.34 12.08
CA GLU A 1 -2.39 8.35 10.64
C GLU A 1 -3.78 7.76 10.40
N ALA A 2 -4.00 6.47 10.69
CA ALA A 2 -5.32 5.83 10.54
C ALA A 2 -6.48 6.57 11.23
N GLN A 3 -6.24 7.10 12.44
CA GLN A 3 -7.23 7.90 13.16
C GLN A 3 -7.67 9.16 12.39
N SER A 4 -6.78 9.81 11.64
CA SER A 4 -7.13 11.00 10.85
C SER A 4 -8.00 10.67 9.64
N ILE A 5 -7.83 9.46 9.09
CA ILE A 5 -8.67 8.91 8.02
C ILE A 5 -10.05 8.56 8.57
N ALA A 6 -10.10 7.85 9.71
CA ALA A 6 -11.35 7.48 10.37
C ALA A 6 -12.22 8.71 10.69
N ILE A 7 -11.64 9.75 11.29
CA ILE A 7 -12.34 11.01 11.60
C ILE A 7 -12.84 11.70 10.32
N ALA A 8 -12.11 11.61 9.21
CA ALA A 8 -12.55 12.21 7.95
C ALA A 8 -13.72 11.46 7.31
N LEU A 9 -13.86 10.15 7.57
CA LEU A 9 -14.99 9.34 7.12
C LEU A 9 -16.22 9.53 8.02
N GLU A 10 -15.99 9.71 9.32
CA GLU A 10 -17.04 9.98 10.32
C GLU A 10 -17.53 11.43 10.23
N LYS A 11 -18.50 11.68 9.33
CA LYS A 11 -19.05 13.02 9.06
C LYS A 11 -19.59 13.75 10.30
N ASP A 12 -19.96 13.02 11.35
CA ASP A 12 -20.60 13.54 12.56
C ASP A 12 -19.62 13.83 13.71
N ILE A 13 -18.34 13.45 13.59
CA ILE A 13 -17.33 13.73 14.62
C ILE A 13 -16.45 14.89 14.16
N ARG A 14 -16.78 16.09 14.63
CA ARG A 14 -15.94 17.28 14.43
C ARG A 14 -15.20 17.62 15.72
N PRO A 15 -13.87 17.45 15.76
CA PRO A 15 -13.09 17.83 16.93
C PRO A 15 -13.21 19.35 17.19
N PRO A 16 -13.09 19.80 18.45
CA PRO A 16 -13.23 21.21 18.81
C PRO A 16 -12.12 22.12 18.24
N ARG A 17 -11.04 21.52 17.74
CA ARG A 17 -9.90 22.18 17.10
C ARG A 17 -9.53 21.42 15.83
N PRO A 18 -9.09 22.12 14.76
CA PRO A 18 -8.65 21.45 13.54
C PRO A 18 -7.42 20.59 13.80
N LEU A 19 -7.41 19.37 13.27
CA LEU A 19 -6.24 18.49 13.26
C LEU A 19 -5.30 18.87 12.11
N THR A 20 -4.16 18.19 11.99
CA THR A 20 -3.12 18.50 11.00
C THR A 20 -3.64 18.51 9.56
N HIS A 21 -4.40 17.49 9.15
CA HIS A 21 -4.95 17.42 7.79
C HIS A 21 -6.08 18.44 7.56
N ASP A 22 -6.82 18.83 8.62
CA ASP A 22 -7.82 19.91 8.54
C ASP A 22 -7.13 21.27 8.41
N LEU A 23 -6.04 21.48 9.15
CA LEU A 23 -5.19 22.66 9.04
C LEU A 23 -4.61 22.77 7.62
N PHE A 24 -4.14 21.66 7.05
CA PHE A 24 -3.61 21.64 5.68
C PHE A 24 -4.70 21.95 4.65
N LYS A 25 -5.91 21.41 4.83
CA LYS A 25 -7.06 21.77 3.99
C LYS A 25 -7.35 23.27 4.07
N ASN A 26 -7.52 23.80 5.28
CA ASN A 26 -7.81 25.21 5.50
C ASN A 26 -6.71 26.14 4.96
N PHE A 27 -5.45 25.71 5.07
CA PHE A 27 -4.31 26.40 4.47
C PHE A 27 -4.45 26.42 2.94
N SER A 28 -4.66 25.26 2.32
CA SER A 28 -4.79 25.15 0.87
C SER A 28 -5.96 25.97 0.33
N ASP A 29 -7.13 25.90 0.99
CA ASP A 29 -8.31 26.71 0.68
C ASP A 29 -8.00 28.22 0.74
N ARG A 30 -7.12 28.66 1.67
CA ARG A 30 -6.74 30.07 1.82
C ARG A 30 -5.81 30.57 0.72
N TYR A 31 -5.05 29.67 0.11
CA TYR A 31 -4.09 29.97 -0.96
C TYR A 31 -4.58 29.53 -2.35
N ASP A 32 -5.88 29.21 -2.46
CA ASP A 32 -6.53 28.76 -3.69
C ASP A 32 -5.86 27.53 -4.32
N ILE A 33 -5.36 26.62 -3.47
CA ILE A 33 -4.78 25.34 -3.89
C ILE A 33 -5.85 24.27 -3.78
N THR A 34 -6.12 23.58 -4.89
CA THR A 34 -7.08 22.47 -4.94
C THR A 34 -6.34 21.15 -5.12
N VAL A 35 -6.63 20.16 -4.27
CA VAL A 35 -6.20 18.77 -4.51
C VAL A 35 -7.11 18.18 -5.58
N LYS A 36 -6.55 17.86 -6.75
CA LYS A 36 -7.29 17.32 -7.89
C LYS A 36 -7.49 15.82 -7.78
N GLN A 37 -6.46 15.09 -7.39
CA GLN A 37 -6.48 13.64 -7.28
C GLN A 37 -5.28 13.13 -6.50
N VAL A 38 -5.39 11.89 -6.03
CA VAL A 38 -4.28 11.12 -5.46
C VAL A 38 -4.03 9.89 -6.31
N ILE A 39 -2.76 9.58 -6.55
CA ILE A 39 -2.36 8.39 -7.33
C ILE A 39 -1.40 7.55 -6.50
N ILE A 40 -1.80 6.34 -6.14
CA ILE A 40 -0.92 5.32 -5.56
C ILE A 40 -0.18 4.65 -6.72
N HIS A 41 1.11 4.91 -6.86
CA HIS A 41 1.84 4.63 -8.10
C HIS A 41 3.00 3.65 -7.98
N LYS A 42 3.40 3.28 -6.76
CA LYS A 42 4.52 2.35 -6.54
C LYS A 42 4.33 1.56 -5.25
N LEU A 43 4.73 0.29 -5.29
CA LEU A 43 4.82 -0.63 -4.16
C LEU A 43 6.20 -1.30 -4.23
N VAL A 44 7.03 -1.06 -3.23
CA VAL A 44 8.38 -1.65 -3.09
C VAL A 44 8.57 -2.09 -1.65
N ASP A 45 8.97 -3.34 -1.45
CA ASP A 45 9.21 -3.93 -0.12
C ASP A 45 8.04 -3.73 0.85
N GLY A 46 6.80 -3.88 0.35
CA GLY A 46 5.57 -3.67 1.12
C GLY A 46 5.23 -2.19 1.39
N VAL A 47 6.04 -1.24 0.92
CA VAL A 47 5.84 0.20 1.11
C VAL A 47 5.17 0.83 -0.11
N PHE A 48 4.00 1.44 0.12
CA PHE A 48 3.26 2.18 -0.90
C PHE A 48 3.69 3.64 -0.99
N TYR A 49 3.86 4.12 -2.22
CA TYR A 49 4.12 5.52 -2.54
C TYR A 49 2.92 6.12 -3.28
N ALA A 50 2.60 7.37 -2.94
CA ALA A 50 1.51 8.11 -3.54
C ALA A 50 1.97 9.48 -4.01
N SER A 51 1.34 9.96 -5.07
CA SER A 51 1.47 11.33 -5.56
C SER A 51 0.18 12.07 -5.28
N LEU A 52 0.30 13.25 -4.69
CA LEU A 52 -0.77 14.23 -4.52
C LEU A 52 -0.71 15.21 -5.68
N ILE A 53 -1.74 15.24 -6.52
CA ILE A 53 -1.85 16.17 -7.64
C ILE A 53 -2.64 17.39 -7.18
N CYS A 54 -1.99 18.54 -7.15
CA CYS A 54 -2.57 19.80 -6.73
C CYS A 54 -2.61 20.78 -7.90
N GLU A 55 -3.59 21.67 -7.91
CA GLU A 55 -3.72 22.72 -8.92
C GLU A 55 -3.83 24.08 -8.24
N ARG A 56 -3.11 25.07 -8.78
CA ARG A 56 -3.24 26.48 -8.45
C ARG A 56 -3.04 27.31 -9.72
N ASP A 57 -3.92 28.27 -9.99
CA ASP A 57 -3.82 29.13 -11.18
C ASP A 57 -3.70 28.33 -12.51
N ALA A 58 -4.41 27.19 -12.61
CA ALA A 58 -4.32 26.23 -13.73
C ALA A 58 -2.94 25.56 -13.94
N ILE A 59 -2.04 25.69 -12.96
CA ILE A 59 -0.77 24.98 -12.92
C ILE A 59 -0.93 23.76 -12.02
N GLU A 60 -0.68 22.59 -12.59
CA GLU A 60 -0.65 21.33 -11.83
C GLU A 60 0.74 21.07 -11.27
N GLU A 61 0.78 20.69 -10.00
CA GLU A 61 1.98 20.30 -9.27
C GLU A 61 1.82 18.89 -8.71
N ILE A 62 2.90 18.12 -8.76
CA ILE A 62 2.94 16.73 -8.31
C ILE A 62 3.81 16.66 -7.06
N ILE A 63 3.21 16.28 -5.95
CA ILE A 63 3.89 16.20 -4.65
C ILE A 63 3.98 14.75 -4.20
N ASP A 64 5.19 14.28 -3.93
CA ASP A 64 5.40 12.97 -3.30
C ASP A 64 4.82 12.97 -1.89
N ALA A 65 4.02 11.96 -1.58
CA ALA A 65 3.32 11.85 -0.32
C ALA A 65 3.26 10.40 0.17
N ARG A 66 3.31 10.23 1.48
CA ARG A 66 2.99 8.94 2.09
C ARG A 66 1.53 8.63 1.81
N THR A 67 1.25 7.37 1.49
CA THR A 67 -0.08 6.90 1.09
C THR A 67 -1.16 7.25 2.11
N SER A 68 -0.86 7.16 3.41
CA SER A 68 -1.79 7.51 4.49
C SER A 68 -2.17 8.99 4.50
N ASP A 69 -1.20 9.89 4.30
CA ASP A 69 -1.42 11.33 4.23
C ASP A 69 -2.20 11.72 2.98
N ALA A 70 -1.84 11.14 1.83
CA ALA A 70 -2.52 11.39 0.57
C ALA A 70 -4.00 11.01 0.65
N ILE A 71 -4.32 9.82 1.19
CA ILE A 71 -5.71 9.38 1.40
C ILE A 71 -6.45 10.33 2.37
N ALA A 72 -5.83 10.70 3.49
CA ALA A 72 -6.44 11.58 4.48
C ALA A 72 -6.78 12.97 3.90
N LEU A 73 -5.94 13.49 3.00
CA LEU A 73 -6.21 14.72 2.26
C LEU A 73 -7.29 14.51 1.20
N ALA A 74 -7.20 13.46 0.38
CA ALA A 74 -8.20 13.18 -0.65
C ALA A 74 -9.63 13.15 -0.09
N LEU A 75 -9.84 12.50 1.06
CA LEU A 75 -11.14 12.48 1.73
C LEU A 75 -11.65 13.88 2.11
N ARG A 76 -10.76 14.74 2.62
CA ARG A 76 -11.09 16.11 3.04
C ARG A 76 -11.34 17.06 1.88
N PHE A 77 -10.62 16.87 0.77
CA PHE A 77 -10.83 17.62 -0.46
C PHE A 77 -11.91 17.01 -1.36
N SER A 78 -12.48 15.85 -0.99
CA SER A 78 -13.35 15.05 -1.86
C SER A 78 -12.72 14.76 -3.22
N ALA A 79 -11.41 14.55 -3.23
CA ALA A 79 -10.64 14.26 -4.43
C ALA A 79 -10.66 12.75 -4.74
N PRO A 80 -10.74 12.35 -6.02
CA PRO A 80 -10.64 10.95 -6.41
C PRO A 80 -9.26 10.35 -6.08
N ILE A 81 -9.28 9.07 -5.74
CA ILE A 81 -8.10 8.27 -5.45
C ILE A 81 -7.96 7.20 -6.54
N PHE A 82 -6.80 7.14 -7.17
CA PHE A 82 -6.46 6.19 -8.21
C PHE A 82 -5.29 5.32 -7.80
N THR A 83 -5.19 4.14 -8.44
CA THR A 83 -4.04 3.26 -8.32
C THR A 83 -3.80 2.55 -9.65
N TYR A 84 -2.58 2.08 -9.88
CA TYR A 84 -2.28 1.29 -11.07
C TYR A 84 -2.74 -0.16 -10.92
N LYS A 85 -3.10 -0.76 -12.07
CA LYS A 85 -3.61 -2.14 -12.13
C LYS A 85 -2.63 -3.16 -11.55
N ASN A 86 -1.33 -3.01 -11.84
CA ASN A 86 -0.28 -3.90 -11.31
C ASN A 86 -0.17 -3.85 -9.79
N ILE A 87 -0.47 -2.72 -9.14
CA ILE A 87 -0.50 -2.60 -7.68
C ILE A 87 -1.74 -3.30 -7.13
N LEU A 88 -2.89 -3.11 -7.79
CA LEU A 88 -4.14 -3.79 -7.42
C LEU A 88 -4.03 -5.31 -7.58
N GLU A 89 -3.34 -5.80 -8.60
CA GLU A 89 -3.11 -7.24 -8.81
C GLU A 89 -2.19 -7.84 -7.73
N LYS A 90 -1.21 -7.07 -7.24
CA LYS A 90 -0.25 -7.53 -6.23
C LYS A 90 -0.78 -7.48 -4.79
N ALA A 91 -1.59 -6.47 -4.47
CA ALA A 91 -2.00 -6.17 -3.10
C ALA A 91 -3.52 -6.00 -2.92
N GLY A 92 -4.31 -6.11 -3.98
CA GLY A 92 -5.76 -6.05 -3.91
C GLY A 92 -6.34 -7.28 -3.22
N VAL A 93 -7.33 -7.06 -2.36
CA VAL A 93 -8.06 -8.12 -1.65
C VAL A 93 -9.52 -8.04 -2.06
N ILE A 94 -10.12 -9.19 -2.38
CA ILE A 94 -11.55 -9.29 -2.66
C ILE A 94 -12.27 -9.50 -1.34
N LEU A 95 -13.08 -8.53 -0.93
CA LEU A 95 -13.94 -8.65 0.24
C LEU A 95 -15.23 -9.38 -0.15
N LYS A 96 -15.47 -10.57 0.41
CA LYS A 96 -16.76 -11.26 0.31
C LYS A 96 -17.67 -10.78 1.43
N ILE A 97 -18.62 -9.90 1.10
CA ILE A 97 -19.67 -9.49 2.05
C ILE A 97 -20.74 -10.58 2.04
N ASN A 98 -20.94 -11.28 3.15
CA ASN A 98 -22.01 -12.28 3.32
C ASN A 98 -23.29 -11.59 3.81
N PRO A 99 -24.35 -11.49 2.99
CA PRO A 99 -25.57 -10.76 3.35
C PRO A 99 -26.49 -11.49 4.35
N GLU A 100 -26.18 -12.72 4.78
CA GLU A 100 -27.11 -13.54 5.60
C GLU A 100 -26.95 -13.38 7.13
N LYS A 101 -26.22 -12.38 7.62
CA LYS A 101 -26.08 -12.10 9.07
C LYS A 101 -26.52 -10.69 9.48
N ASP A 102 -27.48 -10.09 8.79
CA ASP A 102 -28.09 -8.81 9.20
C ASP A 102 -29.23 -9.03 10.22
N GLY A 103 -28.85 -9.54 11.39
CA GLY A 103 -29.77 -9.88 12.48
C GLY A 103 -29.48 -9.22 13.81
N GLU A 104 -28.43 -8.43 13.99
CA GLU A 104 -28.19 -7.62 15.19
C GLU A 104 -27.04 -6.61 14.97
N LYS A 105 -27.15 -5.47 15.64
CA LYS A 105 -26.45 -4.19 15.38
C LYS A 105 -24.91 -4.26 15.29
N THR A 106 -24.39 -3.69 14.19
CA THR A 106 -23.11 -2.96 14.03
C THR A 106 -21.86 -3.53 14.71
N GLU A 107 -21.21 -4.46 14.03
CA GLU A 107 -19.77 -4.40 13.76
C GLU A 107 -19.57 -4.93 12.35
N GLU A 108 -19.14 -4.09 11.40
CA GLU A 108 -18.73 -4.54 10.07
C GLU A 108 -17.52 -5.47 10.25
N SER A 109 -17.78 -6.76 10.40
CA SER A 109 -16.75 -7.78 10.43
C SER A 109 -16.22 -7.94 9.01
N PHE A 110 -15.23 -7.12 8.67
CA PHE A 110 -14.41 -7.31 7.48
C PHE A 110 -13.66 -8.64 7.64
N VAL A 111 -14.19 -9.69 7.03
CA VAL A 111 -13.45 -10.95 6.89
C VAL A 111 -12.42 -10.71 5.78
N PHE A 112 -11.20 -10.35 6.16
CA PHE A 112 -10.06 -10.40 5.25
C PHE A 112 -9.88 -11.86 4.82
N ASP A 113 -9.79 -12.11 3.51
CA ASP A 113 -9.42 -13.43 3.02
C ASP A 113 -7.96 -13.67 3.41
N ASN A 114 -7.73 -14.35 4.54
CA ASN A 114 -6.40 -14.66 5.08
C ASN A 114 -5.53 -15.40 4.06
N GLU A 115 -6.12 -15.98 3.01
CA GLU A 115 -5.39 -16.68 1.94
C GLU A 115 -4.35 -15.82 1.22
N ILE A 116 -4.50 -14.49 1.14
CA ILE A 116 -3.51 -13.64 0.43
C ILE A 116 -2.33 -13.29 1.34
N VAL A 117 -2.59 -13.03 2.63
CA VAL A 117 -1.55 -12.77 3.64
C VAL A 117 -0.77 -14.06 3.93
N GLU A 118 -1.47 -15.20 3.99
CA GLU A 118 -0.85 -16.52 4.09
C GLU A 118 -0.07 -16.87 2.81
N LYS A 119 -0.57 -16.57 1.60
CA LYS A 119 0.22 -16.77 0.36
C LYS A 119 1.47 -15.89 0.29
N GLN A 120 1.45 -14.65 0.78
CA GLN A 120 2.66 -13.81 0.82
C GLN A 120 3.68 -14.37 1.81
N ASN A 121 3.25 -14.80 3.00
CA ASN A 121 4.12 -15.45 3.98
C ASN A 121 4.58 -16.85 3.54
N GLU A 122 3.74 -17.62 2.83
CA GLU A 122 4.07 -18.94 2.30
C GLU A 122 4.98 -18.83 1.07
N ILE A 123 4.86 -17.81 0.22
CA ILE A 123 5.78 -17.60 -0.91
C ILE A 123 7.16 -17.15 -0.40
N GLU A 124 7.22 -16.27 0.61
CA GLU A 124 8.48 -15.89 1.25
C GLU A 124 9.11 -17.07 2.01
N ALA A 125 8.34 -17.84 2.79
CA ALA A 125 8.83 -19.00 3.53
C ALA A 125 9.14 -20.22 2.65
N ALA A 126 8.41 -20.44 1.55
CA ALA A 126 8.68 -21.51 0.59
C ALA A 126 9.96 -21.24 -0.20
N SER A 127 10.30 -19.96 -0.46
CA SER A 127 11.58 -19.62 -1.08
C SER A 127 12.77 -20.00 -0.17
N ASP A 128 12.68 -19.74 1.14
CA ASP A 128 13.72 -20.06 2.11
C ASP A 128 13.89 -21.58 2.36
N GLU A 129 12.80 -22.35 2.41
CA GLU A 129 12.86 -23.83 2.58
C GLU A 129 13.37 -24.55 1.33
N THR A 130 13.12 -23.99 0.14
CA THR A 130 13.55 -24.60 -1.13
C THR A 130 15.08 -24.56 -1.27
N PHE A 131 15.74 -23.50 -0.82
CA PHE A 131 17.21 -23.39 -0.90
C PHE A 131 17.93 -24.26 0.15
N LYS A 132 17.31 -24.51 1.32
CA LYS A 132 17.89 -25.38 2.37
C LYS A 132 18.09 -26.82 1.90
N ASN A 133 17.24 -27.33 1.02
CA ASN A 133 17.27 -28.73 0.58
C ASN A 133 18.12 -28.99 -0.68
N LEU A 134 18.73 -27.97 -1.28
CA LEU A 134 19.55 -28.09 -2.50
C LEU A 134 21.03 -28.32 -2.18
N SER A 135 21.79 -28.94 -3.10
CA SER A 135 23.23 -29.13 -2.91
C SER A 135 24.01 -27.82 -3.19
N LEU A 136 25.26 -27.73 -2.71
CA LEU A 136 26.14 -26.59 -3.00
C LEU A 136 26.39 -26.39 -4.51
N SER A 137 26.27 -27.44 -5.31
CA SER A 137 26.40 -27.35 -6.76
C SER A 137 25.16 -26.69 -7.37
N ASP A 138 23.98 -27.15 -6.97
CA ASP A 138 22.70 -26.65 -7.50
C ASP A 138 22.48 -25.17 -7.13
N LEU A 139 22.88 -24.77 -5.92
CA LEU A 139 22.81 -23.38 -5.47
C LEU A 139 23.70 -22.46 -6.32
N LYS A 140 24.88 -22.92 -6.75
CA LYS A 140 25.77 -22.14 -7.64
C LYS A 140 25.20 -22.00 -9.04
N ASP A 141 24.58 -23.05 -9.56
CA ASP A 141 23.92 -23.01 -10.88
C ASP A 141 22.70 -22.09 -10.87
N LEU A 142 21.90 -22.13 -9.81
CA LEU A 142 20.77 -21.21 -9.61
C LEU A 142 21.21 -19.76 -9.43
N LEU A 143 22.29 -19.51 -8.68
CA LEU A 143 22.85 -18.16 -8.55
C LEU A 143 23.28 -17.60 -9.91
N LYS A 144 23.96 -18.40 -10.71
CA LYS A 144 24.40 -18.00 -12.06
C LYS A 144 23.21 -17.68 -12.95
N LYS A 145 22.15 -18.48 -12.87
CA LYS A 145 20.90 -18.25 -13.61
C LYS A 145 20.19 -16.97 -13.15
N ALA A 146 20.06 -16.76 -11.84
CA ALA A 146 19.43 -15.56 -11.28
C ALA A 146 20.16 -14.27 -11.68
N VAL A 147 21.50 -14.29 -11.68
CA VAL A 147 22.32 -13.16 -12.16
C VAL A 147 22.14 -12.95 -13.67
N GLN A 148 22.02 -14.02 -14.45
CA GLN A 148 21.79 -13.94 -15.89
C GLN A 148 20.40 -13.39 -16.23
N ASP A 149 19.40 -13.70 -15.42
CA ASP A 149 18.01 -13.26 -15.58
C ASP A 149 17.76 -11.87 -14.93
N GLU A 150 18.81 -11.19 -14.45
CA GLU A 150 18.76 -9.90 -13.74
C GLU A 150 17.87 -9.89 -12.47
N ASP A 151 17.62 -11.07 -11.90
CA ASP A 151 16.88 -11.25 -10.66
C ASP A 151 17.83 -11.15 -9.45
N TYR A 152 18.21 -9.91 -9.14
CA TYR A 152 19.17 -9.60 -8.08
C TYR A 152 18.65 -9.92 -6.67
N GLU A 153 17.33 -9.97 -6.47
CA GLU A 153 16.72 -10.29 -5.18
C GLU A 153 16.89 -11.78 -4.85
N VAL A 154 16.58 -12.66 -5.81
CA VAL A 154 16.80 -14.10 -5.68
C VAL A 154 18.30 -14.42 -5.58
N ALA A 155 19.14 -13.72 -6.36
CA ALA A 155 20.58 -13.89 -6.29
C ALA A 155 21.17 -13.57 -4.90
N ALA A 156 20.65 -12.53 -4.21
CA ALA A 156 21.08 -12.19 -2.85
C ALA A 156 20.73 -13.29 -1.84
N LYS A 157 19.50 -13.83 -1.90
CA LYS A 157 19.05 -14.92 -1.01
C LYS A 157 19.87 -16.20 -1.19
N ILE A 158 20.15 -16.59 -2.44
CA ILE A 158 20.98 -17.76 -2.76
C ILE A 158 22.43 -17.56 -2.29
N ARG A 159 22.99 -16.37 -2.48
CA ARG A 159 24.35 -16.04 -2.01
C ARG A 159 24.46 -16.15 -0.49
N ASP A 160 23.47 -15.64 0.24
CA ASP A 160 23.45 -15.68 1.69
C ASP A 160 23.28 -17.12 2.22
N GLU A 161 22.51 -17.97 1.53
CA GLU A 161 22.42 -19.41 1.83
C GLU A 161 23.72 -20.17 1.53
N ILE A 162 24.41 -19.88 0.41
CA ILE A 162 25.74 -20.43 0.13
C ILE A 162 26.74 -20.02 1.24
N SER A 163 26.64 -18.80 1.75
CA SER A 163 27.56 -18.28 2.79
C SER A 163 27.32 -18.89 4.18
N LYS A 164 26.13 -19.45 4.43
CA LYS A 164 25.80 -20.15 5.67
C LYS A 164 26.33 -21.58 5.74
N ARG A 165 26.85 -22.13 4.63
CA ARG A 165 27.34 -23.51 4.49
C ARG A 165 28.85 -23.55 4.32
#